data_AF-A0A8X7U0V1-F1
#
_entry.id   AF-A0A8X7U0V1-F1
#
_cell.length_a   1.000
_cell.length_b   1.000
_cell.length_c   1.000
_cell.angle_alpha   90.00
_cell.angle_beta   90.00
_cell.angle_gamma   90.00
#
_symmetry.space_group_name_H-M   'P 1'
#
loop_
_entity.id
_entity.type
_entity.pdbx_description
1 polymer ?
#
loop_
_entity_poly.entity_id
_entity_poly.type
_entity_poly.pdbx_seq_one_letter_code
_entity_poly.pdbx_strand_id
1 'polypeptide(L)'
;MVYPLNETSDQDQAAAKRAFQFFVGWFLDPLVYGEYPMIMRLLVGDRLPKFTPQESDLVKGSLDFLGLNYYVTQYATDAPPPLPTQPNALTDARVTLGCVLSFFLLQAPSFVYYPPGFRQILNHIKDNYQNPLTYITENGSSQNKGMR
;
A
#
# COMPACT_ATOMS: atom_id res chain seq x y z
N MET A 1 -4.18 5.12 2.36
CA MET A 1 -5.27 4.13 2.22
C MET A 1 -5.50 3.90 0.73
N VAL A 2 -5.94 2.70 0.35
CA VAL A 2 -6.30 2.37 -1.04
C VAL A 2 -7.76 1.95 -1.06
N TYR A 3 -8.55 2.49 -2.00
CA TYR A 3 -9.98 2.18 -2.15
C TYR A 3 -10.21 1.32 -3.38
N PRO A 4 -11.26 0.48 -3.39
CA PRO A 4 -11.70 -0.14 -4.63
C PRO A 4 -12.20 0.93 -5.59
N LEU A 5 -11.88 0.79 -6.87
CA LEU A 5 -12.42 1.65 -7.92
C LEU A 5 -13.95 1.56 -7.98
N ASN A 6 -14.47 0.33 -8.01
CA ASN A 6 -15.89 0.04 -7.83
C ASN A 6 -16.13 -0.62 -6.47
N GLU A 7 -16.77 0.09 -5.54
CA GLU A 7 -17.06 -0.40 -4.19
C GLU A 7 -17.96 -1.65 -4.18
N THR A 8 -18.79 -1.86 -5.20
CA THR A 8 -19.66 -3.05 -5.29
C THR A 8 -19.02 -4.23 -6.01
N SER A 9 -17.78 -4.08 -6.51
CA SER A 9 -17.04 -5.15 -7.17
C SER A 9 -16.14 -5.88 -6.18
N ASP A 10 -16.40 -7.17 -5.95
CA ASP A 10 -15.57 -8.01 -5.09
C ASP A 10 -14.11 -8.08 -5.59
N GLN A 11 -13.92 -8.00 -6.91
CA GLN A 11 -12.60 -8.00 -7.53
C GLN A 11 -11.82 -6.72 -7.19
N ASP A 12 -12.46 -5.55 -7.26
CA ASP A 12 -11.83 -4.28 -6.91
C ASP A 12 -11.60 -4.15 -5.40
N GLN A 13 -12.50 -4.67 -4.58
CA GLN A 13 -12.30 -4.76 -3.12
C GLN A 13 -11.09 -5.64 -2.79
N ALA A 14 -10.95 -6.78 -3.45
CA ALA A 14 -9.77 -7.62 -3.31
C ALA A 14 -8.51 -6.90 -3.81
N ALA A 15 -8.58 -6.21 -4.95
CA ALA A 15 -7.48 -5.43 -5.51
C ALA A 15 -7.00 -4.34 -4.55
N ALA A 16 -7.91 -3.58 -3.92
CA ALA A 16 -7.56 -2.58 -2.92
C ALA A 16 -6.81 -3.16 -1.72
N LYS A 17 -7.26 -4.32 -1.22
CA LYS A 17 -6.57 -5.06 -0.14
C LYS A 17 -5.18 -5.52 -0.58
N ARG A 18 -5.05 -6.07 -1.79
CA ARG A 18 -3.74 -6.49 -2.34
C ARG A 18 -2.79 -5.30 -2.48
N ALA A 19 -3.25 -4.20 -3.08
CA ALA A 19 -2.45 -2.99 -3.22
C ALA A 19 -1.96 -2.47 -1.86
N PHE A 20 -2.84 -2.45 -0.85
CA PHE A 20 -2.45 -2.07 0.50
C PHE A 20 -1.33 -2.96 1.06
N GLN A 21 -1.47 -4.28 0.93
CA GLN A 21 -0.46 -5.23 1.40
C GLN A 21 0.87 -5.09 0.66
N PHE A 22 0.85 -4.85 -0.65
CA PHE A 22 2.06 -4.65 -1.45
C PHE A 22 2.73 -3.28 -1.27
N PHE A 23 2.04 -2.29 -0.68
CA PHE A 23 2.63 -0.97 -0.39
C PHE A 23 3.02 -0.81 1.09
N VAL A 24 2.10 -1.11 2.00
CA VAL A 24 2.25 -0.89 3.44
C VAL A 24 2.63 -2.19 4.14
N GLY A 25 1.89 -3.26 3.87
CA GLY A 25 2.11 -4.57 4.50
C GLY A 25 3.49 -5.15 4.21
N TRP A 26 4.06 -4.90 3.03
CA TRP A 26 5.39 -5.38 2.65
C TRP A 26 6.44 -5.05 3.72
N PHE A 27 6.34 -3.87 4.35
CA PHE A 27 7.27 -3.45 5.39
C PHE A 27 6.70 -3.60 6.80
N LEU A 28 5.44 -3.23 7.01
CA LEU A 28 4.86 -3.28 8.35
C LEU A 28 4.62 -4.70 8.86
N ASP A 29 4.26 -5.67 8.00
CA ASP A 29 4.07 -7.05 8.46
C ASP A 29 5.39 -7.66 8.98
N PRO A 30 6.54 -7.55 8.28
CA PRO A 30 7.81 -8.00 8.86
C PRO A 30 8.17 -7.29 10.16
N LEU A 31 7.98 -5.97 10.25
CA LEU A 31 8.32 -5.19 11.44
C LEU A 31 7.45 -5.54 12.65
N VAL A 32 6.19 -5.95 12.46
CA VAL A 32 5.26 -6.23 13.56
C VAL A 32 5.11 -7.73 13.84
N TYR A 33 5.16 -8.55 12.80
CA TYR A 33 4.85 -9.98 12.85
C TYR A 33 6.04 -10.89 12.50
N GLY A 34 7.11 -10.35 11.90
CA GLY A 34 8.31 -11.11 11.53
C GLY A 34 8.21 -11.85 10.19
N GLU A 35 7.12 -11.67 9.43
CA GLU A 35 6.91 -12.31 8.13
C GLU A 35 6.33 -11.33 7.11
N TYR A 36 6.55 -11.60 5.82
CA TYR A 36 5.84 -10.89 4.75
C TYR A 36 4.34 -11.23 4.71
N PRO A 37 3.49 -10.32 4.19
CA PRO A 37 2.07 -10.60 4.02
C PRO A 37 1.80 -11.90 3.29
N MET A 38 0.80 -12.67 3.74
CA MET A 38 0.43 -13.95 3.12
C MET A 38 0.19 -13.81 1.61
N ILE A 39 -0.50 -12.75 1.19
CA ILE A 39 -0.79 -12.53 -0.23
C ILE A 39 0.47 -12.25 -1.07
N MET A 40 1.48 -11.61 -0.49
CA MET A 40 2.77 -11.40 -1.17
C MET A 40 3.51 -12.72 -1.33
N ARG A 41 3.57 -13.55 -0.29
CA ARG A 41 4.17 -14.89 -0.36
C ARG A 41 3.52 -15.74 -1.44
N LEU A 42 2.19 -15.67 -1.57
CA LEU A 42 1.43 -16.42 -2.59
C LEU A 42 1.67 -15.92 -4.02
N LEU A 43 1.68 -14.60 -4.24
CA LEU A 43 1.75 -14.04 -5.59
C LEU A 43 3.17 -13.90 -6.13
N VAL A 44 4.14 -13.58 -5.26
CA VAL A 44 5.55 -13.41 -5.63
C VAL A 44 6.28 -14.75 -5.65
N GLY A 45 5.90 -15.68 -4.77
CA GLY A 45 6.47 -17.02 -4.70
C GLY A 45 7.96 -16.99 -4.36
N ASP A 46 8.74 -17.82 -5.05
CA ASP A 46 10.17 -18.03 -4.77
C ASP A 46 11.07 -16.80 -5.01
N ARG A 47 10.55 -15.77 -5.70
CA ARG A 47 11.25 -14.49 -5.84
C ARG A 47 11.27 -13.68 -4.54
N LEU A 48 10.37 -13.98 -3.60
CA LEU A 48 10.32 -13.32 -2.31
C LEU A 48 11.27 -14.04 -1.33
N PRO A 49 12.29 -13.36 -0.78
CA PRO A 49 13.16 -13.95 0.22
C PRO A 49 12.36 -14.47 1.42
N LYS A 50 12.86 -15.52 2.07
CA LYS A 50 12.29 -16.06 3.29
C LYS A 50 13.20 -15.69 4.44
N PHE A 51 12.64 -15.11 5.50
CA PHE A 51 13.36 -14.94 6.74
C PHE A 51 13.66 -16.30 7.35
N THR A 52 14.90 -16.50 7.78
CA THR A 52 15.21 -17.54 8.76
C THR A 52 14.52 -17.20 10.10
N PRO A 53 14.34 -18.18 11.00
CA PRO A 53 13.79 -17.89 12.33
C PRO A 53 14.56 -16.77 13.06
N GLN A 54 15.89 -16.75 12.96
CA GLN A 54 16.74 -15.74 13.59
C GLN A 54 16.54 -14.35 12.99
N GLU A 55 16.41 -14.24 11.66
CA GLU A 55 16.14 -12.95 11.01
C GLU A 55 14.72 -12.46 11.30
N SER A 56 13.75 -13.38 11.36
CA SER A 56 12.36 -13.07 11.73
C SER A 56 12.30 -12.49 13.15
N ASP A 57 12.98 -13.12 14.11
CA ASP A 57 13.09 -12.62 15.48
C ASP A 57 13.83 -11.28 15.56
N LEU A 58 14.82 -11.05 14.69
CA LEU A 58 15.57 -9.79 14.65
C LEU A 58 14.73 -8.62 14.12
N VAL A 59 13.91 -8.84 13.08
CA VAL A 59 13.12 -7.76 12.46
C VAL A 59 11.82 -7.49 13.23
N LYS A 60 11.24 -8.52 13.85
CA LYS A 60 9.98 -8.40 14.58
C LYS A 60 10.15 -7.52 15.83
N GLY A 61 9.34 -6.48 15.93
CA GLY A 61 9.39 -5.53 17.03
C GLY A 61 10.59 -4.59 16.99
N SER A 62 11.32 -4.51 15.88
CA SER A 62 12.50 -3.64 15.74
C SER A 62 12.19 -2.14 15.58
N LEU A 63 10.95 -1.74 15.83
CA LEU A 63 10.46 -0.38 15.62
C LEU A 63 10.10 0.29 16.95
N ASP A 64 10.84 1.36 17.30
CA ASP A 64 10.52 2.21 18.45
C ASP A 64 9.36 3.18 18.15
N PHE A 65 9.32 3.69 16.91
CA PHE A 65 8.25 4.55 16.41
C PHE A 65 8.13 4.45 14.87
N LEU A 66 6.94 4.75 14.35
CA LEU A 66 6.64 4.75 12.92
C LEU A 66 6.64 6.18 12.38
N GLY A 67 7.53 6.47 11.43
CA GLY A 67 7.42 7.66 10.58
C GLY A 67 6.46 7.39 9.42
N LEU A 68 5.38 8.17 9.32
CA LEU A 68 4.40 8.05 8.25
C LEU A 68 4.48 9.25 7.31
N ASN A 69 4.86 8.99 6.06
CA ASN A 69 4.71 9.92 4.95
C ASN A 69 3.35 9.66 4.28
N TYR A 70 2.48 10.67 4.27
CA TYR A 70 1.16 10.56 3.66
C TYR A 70 0.89 11.74 2.74
N TYR A 71 0.53 11.47 1.49
CA TYR A 71 0.26 12.50 0.48
C TYR A 71 -1.09 12.31 -0.20
N VAL A 72 -1.41 11.07 -0.57
CA VAL A 72 -2.57 10.76 -1.40
C VAL A 72 -3.25 9.46 -1.04
N THR A 73 -4.46 9.35 -1.55
CA THR A 73 -5.22 8.10 -1.63
C THR A 73 -5.32 7.69 -3.10
N GLN A 74 -5.24 6.38 -3.36
CA GLN A 74 -5.42 5.81 -4.69
C GLN A 74 -6.62 4.88 -4.73
N TYR A 75 -7.15 4.69 -5.94
CA TYR A 75 -8.16 3.70 -6.25
C TYR A 75 -7.53 2.53 -6.99
N ALA A 76 -7.97 1.32 -6.68
CA ALA A 76 -7.45 0.07 -7.19
C ALA A 76 -8.54 -0.69 -7.96
N THR A 77 -8.17 -1.22 -9.13
CA THR A 77 -8.98 -2.21 -9.85
C THR A 77 -8.17 -3.45 -10.15
N ASP A 78 -8.85 -4.59 -10.25
CA ASP A 78 -8.21 -5.87 -10.56
C ASP A 78 -7.49 -5.82 -11.91
N ALA A 79 -6.32 -6.45 -11.98
CA ALA A 79 -5.53 -6.54 -13.21
C ALA A 79 -5.13 -7.99 -13.46
N PRO A 80 -4.94 -8.39 -14.74
CA PRO A 80 -4.45 -9.72 -15.06
C PRO A 80 -3.05 -9.98 -14.47
N PRO A 81 -2.66 -11.25 -14.28
CA PRO A 81 -1.31 -11.58 -13.88
C PRO A 81 -0.27 -11.07 -14.90
N PRO A 82 0.93 -10.66 -14.44
CA PRO A 82 2.00 -10.26 -15.36
C PRO A 82 2.47 -11.43 -16.22
N LEU A 83 3.11 -11.10 -17.35
CA LEU A 83 3.73 -12.11 -18.20
C LEU A 83 4.81 -12.88 -17.42
N PRO A 84 4.80 -14.22 -17.40
CA PRO A 84 5.77 -15.00 -16.63
C PRO A 84 7.24 -14.73 -17.02
N THR A 85 7.47 -14.32 -18.26
CA THR A 85 8.80 -14.04 -18.82
C THR A 85 9.36 -12.68 -18.40
N GLN A 86 8.55 -11.81 -17.77
CA GLN A 86 8.94 -10.46 -17.36
C GLN A 86 8.36 -10.15 -15.96
N PRO A 87 8.86 -10.81 -14.90
CA PRO A 87 8.39 -10.53 -13.54
C PRO A 87 8.74 -9.10 -13.13
N ASN A 88 7.82 -8.43 -12.45
CA ASN A 88 8.01 -7.07 -11.96
C ASN A 88 7.30 -6.91 -10.60
N ALA A 89 8.05 -6.50 -9.58
CA ALA A 89 7.53 -6.29 -8.23
C ALA A 89 6.34 -5.32 -8.19
N LEU A 90 6.30 -4.34 -9.10
CA LEU A 90 5.21 -3.36 -9.20
C LEU A 90 3.91 -3.96 -9.76
N THR A 91 3.99 -5.04 -10.54
CA THR A 91 2.82 -5.68 -11.16
C THR A 91 2.39 -6.96 -10.44
N ASP A 92 3.22 -7.48 -9.54
CA ASP A 92 2.94 -8.70 -8.75
C ASP A 92 1.66 -8.61 -7.90
N ALA A 93 1.28 -7.39 -7.50
CA ALA A 93 0.02 -7.15 -6.80
C ALA A 93 -1.22 -7.45 -7.65
N ARG A 94 -1.08 -7.49 -8.98
CA ARG A 94 -2.17 -7.65 -9.96
C ARG A 94 -3.24 -6.57 -9.78
N VAL A 95 -2.80 -5.32 -9.75
CA VAL A 95 -3.66 -4.15 -9.54
C VAL A 95 -3.28 -3.05 -10.53
N THR A 96 -4.29 -2.39 -11.10
CA THR A 96 -4.10 -1.08 -11.72
C THR A 96 -4.49 -0.02 -10.70
N LEU A 97 -3.54 0.87 -10.39
CA LEU A 97 -3.75 2.02 -9.51
C LEU A 97 -4.09 3.26 -10.33
N GLY A 98 -5.07 4.03 -9.86
CA GLY A 98 -5.46 5.30 -10.46
C GLY A 98 -5.85 6.32 -9.42
N CYS A 99 -5.92 7.58 -9.86
CA CYS A 99 -6.54 8.65 -9.09
C CYS A 99 -7.86 9.04 -9.76
N VAL A 100 -8.92 9.22 -8.97
CA VAL A 100 -10.20 9.72 -9.50
C VAL A 100 -10.20 11.24 -9.37
N LEU A 101 -10.16 11.91 -10.52
CA LEU A 101 -10.45 13.34 -10.64
C LEU A 101 -11.63 13.42 -11.60
N SER A 102 -12.82 13.73 -11.07
CA SER A 102 -14.06 13.91 -11.85
C SER A 102 -14.45 12.72 -12.74
N PHE A 103 -14.91 11.63 -12.13
CA PHE A 103 -15.52 10.44 -12.77
C PHE A 103 -14.67 9.67 -13.81
N PHE A 104 -13.43 10.08 -14.06
CA PHE A 104 -12.47 9.34 -14.90
C PHE A 104 -11.23 8.97 -14.08
N LEU A 105 -10.69 7.78 -14.35
CA LEU A 105 -9.38 7.37 -13.85
C LEU A 105 -8.29 8.10 -14.62
N LEU A 106 -7.53 8.93 -13.93
CA LEU A 106 -6.28 9.44 -14.48
C LEU A 106 -5.18 8.40 -14.23
N GLN A 107 -4.55 7.94 -15.33
CA GLN A 107 -3.34 7.12 -15.30
C GLN A 107 -2.06 7.95 -15.08
N ALA A 108 -2.18 9.29 -15.04
CA ALA A 108 -1.08 10.23 -14.78
C ALA A 108 -0.99 10.58 -13.29
N PRO A 109 0.19 10.99 -12.76
CA PRO A 109 0.40 11.28 -11.34
C PRO A 109 -0.29 12.59 -10.93
N SER A 110 -1.62 12.58 -10.90
CA SER A 110 -2.42 13.62 -10.30
C SER A 110 -2.63 13.24 -8.84
N PHE A 111 -1.83 13.84 -7.96
CA PHE A 111 -1.93 13.57 -6.53
C PHE A 111 -3.26 14.14 -5.99
N VAL A 112 -4.28 13.31 -5.85
CA VAL A 112 -5.56 13.72 -5.25
C VAL A 112 -5.42 13.64 -3.73
N TYR A 113 -5.39 14.81 -3.10
CA TYR A 113 -5.44 14.91 -1.66
C TYR A 113 -6.82 14.47 -1.16
N TYR A 114 -6.87 13.44 -0.32
CA TYR A 114 -8.13 12.91 0.23
C TYR A 114 -8.04 12.79 1.75
N PRO A 115 -8.45 13.84 2.50
CA PRO A 115 -8.33 13.90 3.96
C PRO A 115 -8.90 12.69 4.71
N PRO A 116 -10.07 12.12 4.33
CA PRO A 116 -10.61 10.96 5.03
C PRO A 116 -9.71 9.72 4.93
N GLY A 117 -8.95 9.58 3.84
CA GLY A 117 -7.98 8.50 3.66
C GLY A 117 -6.82 8.58 4.64
N PHE A 118 -6.47 9.79 5.11
CA PHE A 118 -5.42 9.99 6.09
C PHE A 118 -5.83 9.48 7.48
N ARG A 119 -7.03 9.86 7.92
CA ARG A 119 -7.59 9.34 9.18
C ARG A 119 -7.73 7.82 9.14
N GLN A 120 -8.13 7.26 7.99
CA GLN A 120 -8.33 5.83 7.85
C GLN A 120 -7.03 5.03 7.88
N ILE A 121 -5.93 5.51 7.28
CA ILE A 121 -4.64 4.82 7.41
C ILE A 121 -4.16 4.83 8.87
N LEU A 122 -4.34 5.92 9.61
CA LEU A 122 -3.96 5.99 11.02
C LEU A 122 -4.76 5.01 11.87
N ASN A 123 -6.08 4.94 11.67
CA ASN A 123 -6.91 3.95 12.34
C ASN A 123 -6.51 2.52 11.96
N HIS A 124 -6.21 2.26 10.69
CA HIS A 124 -5.78 0.95 10.23
C HIS A 124 -4.46 0.52 10.88
N ILE A 125 -3.47 1.42 10.95
CA ILE A 125 -2.20 1.19 11.65
C ILE A 125 -2.46 0.88 13.13
N LYS A 126 -3.27 1.72 13.80
CA LYS A 126 -3.65 1.52 15.19
C LYS A 126 -4.27 0.14 15.44
N ASP A 127 -5.23 -0.24 14.62
CA ASP A 127 -6.05 -1.43 14.88
C ASP A 127 -5.39 -2.74 14.39
N ASN A 128 -4.45 -2.68 13.42
CA ASN A 128 -3.87 -3.87 12.78
C ASN A 128 -2.35 -4.03 12.93
N TYR A 129 -1.66 -3.08 13.57
CA TYR A 129 -0.19 -3.11 13.69
C TYR A 129 0.31 -2.84 15.12
N GLN A 130 -0.47 -3.25 16.13
CA GLN A 130 -0.14 -3.08 17.56
C GLN A 130 -0.03 -1.61 18.02
N ASN A 131 -0.67 -0.69 17.31
CA ASN A 131 -0.74 0.73 17.68
C ASN A 131 0.62 1.36 18.04
N PRO A 132 1.60 1.36 17.11
CA PRO A 132 2.92 1.91 17.37
C PRO A 132 2.84 3.43 17.55
N LEU A 133 3.77 3.99 18.32
CA LEU A 133 3.96 5.44 18.39
C LEU A 133 4.21 5.95 16.96
N THR A 134 3.30 6.78 16.43
CA THR A 134 3.34 7.19 15.02
C THR A 134 3.52 8.70 14.92
N TYR A 135 4.51 9.13 14.14
CA TYR A 135 4.76 10.52 13.79
C TYR A 135 4.47 10.72 12.30
N ILE A 136 3.79 11.82 11.97
CA ILE A 136 3.65 12.25 10.58
C ILE A 136 4.94 12.96 10.20
N THR A 137 5.78 12.29 9.42
CA THR A 137 7.08 12.82 9.01
C THR A 137 6.97 13.69 7.77
N GLU A 138 5.98 13.42 6.91
CA GLU A 138 5.68 14.27 5.76
C GLU A 138 4.18 14.31 5.42
N ASN A 139 3.69 15.52 5.13
CA ASN A 139 2.40 15.78 4.50
C ASN A 139 2.45 17.13 3.77
N GLY A 140 2.01 17.18 2.52
CA GLY A 140 2.02 18.42 1.76
C GLY A 140 1.41 18.28 0.36
N SER A 141 1.40 19.38 -0.38
CA SER A 141 0.93 19.44 -1.77
C SER A 141 1.81 20.38 -2.57
N SER A 142 2.08 20.06 -3.84
CA SER A 142 2.73 21.01 -4.75
C SER A 142 1.73 22.05 -5.25
N GLN A 143 2.17 23.29 -5.41
CA GLN A 143 1.41 24.34 -6.08
C GLN A 143 2.09 24.68 -7.40
N ASN A 144 1.34 24.61 -8.50
CA ASN A 144 1.83 25.09 -9.80
C ASN A 144 1.89 26.63 -9.77
N LYS A 145 3.09 27.21 -9.91
CA LYS A 145 3.33 28.67 -9.99
C LYS A 145 2.94 29.30 -11.34
N GLY A 146 1.94 28.75 -12.03
CA GLY A 146 1.56 29.19 -13.38
C GLY A 146 0.07 29.51 -13.48
N MET A 147 -0.31 30.68 -12.99
CA MET A 147 -1.46 31.49 -13.44
C MET A 147 -1.43 32.81 -12.65
N ARG A 148 -0.69 33.78 -13.20
CA ARG A 148 -0.98 35.21 -13.03
C ARG A 148 -1.58 35.69 -14.34
#